data_AF-A0A7J7KBF8-F1
#
_entry.id   AF-A0A7J7KBF8-F1
#
_cell.length_a   1.000
_cell.length_b   1.000
_cell.length_c   1.000
_cell.angle_alpha   90.00
_cell.angle_beta   90.00
_cell.angle_gamma   90.00
#
_symmetry.space_group_name_H-M   'P 1'
#
loop_
_entity.id
_entity.type
_entity.pdbx_description
1 polymer ?
#
loop_
_entity_poly.entity_id
_entity_poly.type
_entity_poly.pdbx_seq_one_letter_code
_entity_poly.pdbx_strand_id
1 'polypeptide(L)'
;MDSIFVVIIGLGIAVGSFLLAGPCPLFKIEKLELWMLLVCLSILGLTNSLIYVPAQDLTFNISNLELPENVDRTLVRGFLSSCWVTFYSFGFGIGMVFSGSVAQYTGWAWTMTSYAGGCVLFIVIVSIVKVREILLLGVCKPKYETLNSS
;
A
#
# COMPACT_ATOMS: atom_id res chain seq x y z
N MET A 1 9.35 13.65 -3.79
CA MET A 1 9.56 12.21 -3.66
C MET A 1 8.31 11.56 -4.23
N ASP A 2 8.45 10.67 -5.22
CA ASP A 2 7.30 10.01 -5.86
C ASP A 2 6.44 9.32 -4.79
N SER A 3 5.14 9.61 -4.76
CA SER A 3 4.20 9.08 -3.76
C SER A 3 4.24 7.54 -3.67
N ILE A 4 4.54 6.86 -4.78
CA ILE A 4 4.73 5.41 -4.85
C ILE A 4 5.91 4.93 -3.98
N PHE A 5 7.02 5.66 -3.96
CA PHE A 5 8.17 5.29 -3.14
C PHE A 5 7.87 5.45 -1.65
N VAL A 6 7.11 6.48 -1.27
CA VAL A 6 6.65 6.66 0.11
C VAL A 6 5.78 5.49 0.55
N VAL A 7 4.88 5.02 -0.32
CA VAL A 7 4.05 3.83 -0.08
C VAL A 7 4.91 2.58 0.10
N ILE A 8 5.93 2.37 -0.74
CA ILE A 8 6.84 1.20 -0.63
C ILE A 8 7.62 1.23 0.69
N ILE A 9 8.17 2.39 1.06
CA ILE A 9 8.90 2.56 2.33
C ILE A 9 7.97 2.29 3.51
N GLY A 10 6.75 2.86 3.48
CA GLY A 10 5.73 2.61 4.48
C GLY A 10 5.44 1.11 4.61
N LEU A 11 5.14 0.42 3.51
CA LEU A 11 4.88 -1.02 3.55
C LEU A 11 6.08 -1.81 4.12
N GLY A 12 7.32 -1.42 3.80
CA GLY A 12 8.51 -2.04 4.37
C GLY A 12 8.60 -1.89 5.90
N ILE A 13 8.31 -0.70 6.42
CA ILE A 13 8.24 -0.46 7.86
C ILE A 13 7.11 -1.29 8.49
N ALA A 14 5.96 -1.42 7.81
CA ALA A 14 4.83 -2.21 8.30
C ALA A 14 5.18 -3.70 8.40
N VAL A 15 5.91 -4.26 7.42
CA VAL A 15 6.42 -5.65 7.46
C VAL A 15 7.29 -5.86 8.70
N GLY A 16 8.24 -4.94 8.95
CA GLY A 16 9.09 -5.00 10.14
C GLY A 16 8.27 -4.99 11.42
N SER A 17 7.32 -4.06 11.54
CA SER A 17 6.46 -3.94 12.72
C SER A 17 5.56 -5.16 12.95
N PHE A 18 4.99 -5.77 11.90
CA PHE A 18 4.20 -6.99 12.04
C PHE A 18 5.05 -8.19 12.47
N LEU A 19 6.26 -8.32 11.93
CA LEU A 19 7.20 -9.37 12.33
C LEU A 19 7.74 -9.18 13.76
N LEU A 20 7.81 -7.95 14.25
CA LEU A 20 8.16 -7.62 15.64
C LEU A 20 6.99 -7.80 16.62
N ALA A 21 5.75 -7.51 16.19
CA ALA A 21 4.55 -7.55 17.04
C ALA A 21 4.02 -8.97 17.29
N GLY A 22 4.29 -9.91 16.39
CA GLY A 22 4.08 -11.33 16.63
C GLY A 22 5.39 -11.95 17.12
N PRO A 23 5.38 -12.90 18.08
CA PRO A 23 6.50 -13.82 18.20
C PRO A 23 6.55 -14.59 16.88
N CYS A 24 7.38 -14.12 15.95
CA CYS A 24 7.44 -14.72 14.63
C CYS A 24 7.81 -16.19 14.82
N PRO A 25 7.11 -17.17 14.23
CA PRO A 25 7.51 -18.58 14.35
C PRO A 25 8.96 -18.80 13.83
N LEU A 26 9.50 -17.84 13.08
CA LEU A 26 10.88 -17.79 12.59
C LEU A 26 11.89 -17.26 13.64
N PHE A 27 11.47 -16.38 14.54
CA PHE A 27 12.30 -15.82 15.60
C PHE A 27 11.76 -16.31 16.94
N LYS A 28 12.42 -17.30 17.56
CA LYS A 28 12.03 -17.95 18.84
C LYS A 28 11.99 -16.96 20.03
N ILE A 29 11.09 -15.99 20.00
CA ILE A 29 10.86 -15.01 21.06
C ILE A 29 9.70 -15.58 21.89
N GLU A 30 10.03 -16.21 23.00
CA GLU A 30 9.06 -16.96 23.82
C GLU A 30 8.09 -16.06 24.60
N LYS A 31 8.42 -14.78 24.81
CA LYS A 31 7.59 -13.81 25.53
C LYS A 31 7.65 -12.44 24.87
N LEU A 32 6.53 -11.99 24.35
CA LEU A 32 6.36 -10.61 23.90
C LEU A 32 5.95 -9.76 25.10
N GLU A 33 6.74 -8.75 25.45
CA GLU A 33 6.34 -7.80 26.50
C GLU A 33 5.34 -6.77 25.97
N LEU A 34 4.39 -6.37 26.81
CA LEU A 34 3.33 -5.42 26.48
C LEU A 34 3.89 -4.09 25.91
N TRP A 35 5.02 -3.64 26.45
CA TRP A 35 5.71 -2.42 26.01
C TRP A 35 6.17 -2.51 24.55
N MET A 36 6.71 -3.65 24.13
CA MET A 36 7.12 -3.88 22.74
C MET A 36 5.91 -3.86 21.80
N LEU A 37 4.79 -4.44 22.22
CA LEU A 37 3.55 -4.43 21.44
C LEU A 37 3.02 -2.99 21.25
N LEU A 38 3.04 -2.16 22.31
CA LEU A 38 2.64 -0.75 22.25
C LEU A 38 3.51 0.07 21.29
N VAL A 39 4.82 -0.17 21.31
CA VAL A 39 5.76 0.46 20.38
C VAL A 39 5.45 0.03 18.95
N CYS A 40 5.22 -1.27 18.71
CA CYS A 40 4.87 -1.78 17.38
C CYS A 40 3.55 -1.19 16.86
N LEU A 41 2.53 -1.07 17.71
CA LEU A 41 1.25 -0.44 17.37
C LEU A 41 1.42 1.05 17.01
N SER A 42 2.27 1.76 17.75
CA SER A 42 2.56 3.17 17.48
C SER A 42 3.27 3.34 16.13
N ILE A 43 4.25 2.49 15.85
CA ILE A 43 4.93 2.48 14.54
C ILE A 43 3.92 2.13 13.45
N LEU A 44 3.11 1.08 13.61
CA LEU A 44 2.07 0.72 12.63
C LEU A 44 1.10 1.87 12.34
N GLY A 45 0.70 2.64 13.36
CA GLY A 45 -0.14 3.83 13.18
C GLY A 45 0.52 4.90 12.31
N LEU A 46 1.79 5.20 12.56
CA LEU A 46 2.58 6.12 11.73
C LEU A 46 2.75 5.58 10.30
N THR A 47 2.99 4.28 10.17
CA THR A 47 3.17 3.66 8.88
C THR A 47 1.88 3.69 8.05
N ASN A 48 0.72 3.49 8.70
CA ASN A 48 -0.56 3.53 8.02
C ASN A 48 -0.87 4.92 7.46
N SER A 49 -0.51 6.01 8.15
CA SER A 49 -0.66 7.37 7.62
C SER A 49 0.29 7.63 6.44
N LEU A 50 1.53 7.12 6.51
CA LEU A 50 2.50 7.18 5.42
C LEU A 50 2.10 6.37 4.17
N ILE A 51 1.17 5.41 4.29
CA ILE A 51 0.64 4.66 3.15
C ILE A 51 -0.65 5.30 2.64
N TYR A 52 -1.57 5.62 3.55
CA TYR A 52 -2.92 6.05 3.20
C TYR A 52 -2.95 7.37 2.42
N VAL A 53 -2.25 8.40 2.93
CA VAL A 53 -2.24 9.74 2.33
C VAL A 53 -1.67 9.72 0.90
N PRO A 54 -0.45 9.21 0.65
CA PRO A 54 0.09 9.20 -0.70
C PRO A 54 -0.67 8.27 -1.66
N ALA A 55 -1.28 7.19 -1.18
CA ALA A 55 -2.09 6.31 -2.02
C ALA A 55 -3.42 6.99 -2.45
N GLN A 56 -4.01 7.79 -1.57
CA GLN A 56 -5.16 8.62 -1.91
C GLN A 56 -4.78 9.71 -2.92
N ASP A 57 -3.64 10.38 -2.73
CA ASP A 57 -3.13 11.39 -3.68
C ASP A 57 -2.85 10.79 -5.07
N LEU A 58 -2.26 9.59 -5.13
CA LEU A 58 -2.05 8.86 -6.39
C LEU A 58 -3.37 8.62 -7.13
N THR A 59 -4.41 8.24 -6.40
CA THR A 59 -5.74 7.98 -6.97
C THR A 59 -6.36 9.26 -7.53
N PHE A 60 -6.19 10.39 -6.85
CA PHE A 60 -6.73 11.68 -7.31
C PHE A 60 -5.91 12.33 -8.42
N ASN A 61 -4.62 12.03 -8.52
CA ASN A 61 -3.82 12.48 -9.65
C ASN A 61 -4.29 11.87 -10.99
N ILE A 62 -5.03 10.76 -10.97
CA ILE A 62 -5.70 10.20 -12.16
C ILE A 62 -6.75 11.17 -12.71
N SER A 63 -7.44 11.93 -11.85
CA SER A 63 -8.39 12.97 -12.30
C SER A 63 -7.72 14.21 -12.92
N ASN A 64 -6.41 14.32 -12.80
CA ASN A 64 -5.60 15.36 -13.42
C ASN A 64 -4.94 14.91 -14.74
N LEU A 65 -4.98 13.60 -15.05
CA LEU A 65 -4.59 13.07 -16.36
C LEU A 65 -5.68 13.38 -17.40
N GLU A 66 -5.29 13.39 -18.68
CA GLU A 66 -6.03 13.82 -19.89
C GLU A 66 -7.48 13.29 -19.99
N LEU A 67 -8.36 13.84 -19.16
CA LEU A 67 -9.80 13.64 -19.28
C LEU A 67 -10.27 14.39 -20.52
N PRO A 68 -11.21 13.82 -21.30
CA PRO A 68 -11.83 14.54 -22.41
C PRO A 68 -12.39 15.88 -21.92
N GLU A 69 -12.26 16.96 -22.70
CA GLU A 69 -12.70 18.32 -22.31
C GLU A 69 -14.18 18.38 -21.87
N ASN A 70 -14.99 17.40 -22.30
CA ASN A 70 -16.41 17.29 -21.96
C ASN A 70 -16.68 16.69 -20.57
N VAL A 71 -15.65 16.29 -19.82
CA VAL A 71 -15.80 15.62 -18.53
C VAL A 71 -15.48 16.58 -17.38
N ASP A 72 -16.45 16.78 -16.49
CA ASP A 72 -16.25 17.56 -15.27
C ASP A 72 -15.28 16.84 -14.31
N ARG A 73 -14.09 17.41 -14.16
CA ARG A 73 -13.02 16.90 -13.29
C ARG A 73 -13.47 16.81 -11.84
N THR A 74 -14.37 17.69 -11.40
CA THR A 74 -14.93 17.70 -10.03
C THR A 74 -15.75 16.45 -9.77
N LEU A 75 -16.58 16.06 -10.75
CA LEU A 75 -17.41 14.86 -10.70
C LEU A 75 -16.54 13.59 -10.68
N VAL A 76 -15.52 13.52 -11.55
CA VAL A 76 -14.58 12.40 -11.59
C VAL A 76 -13.82 12.26 -10.27
N ARG A 77 -13.35 13.37 -9.69
CA ARG A 77 -12.67 13.36 -8.39
C ARG A 77 -13.60 12.92 -7.26
N GLY A 78 -14.86 13.37 -7.26
CA GLY A 78 -15.89 12.93 -6.32
C GLY A 78 -16.16 11.42 -6.42
N PHE A 79 -16.28 10.90 -7.64
CA PHE A 79 -16.46 9.48 -7.90
C PHE A 79 -15.24 8.66 -7.43
N LEU A 80 -14.02 9.06 -7.80
CA LEU A 80 -12.78 8.42 -7.35
C LEU A 80 -12.67 8.38 -5.82
N SER A 81 -13.05 9.46 -5.14
CA SER A 81 -13.02 9.52 -3.67
C SER A 81 -14.01 8.54 -3.03
N SER A 82 -15.19 8.40 -3.63
CA SER A 82 -16.22 7.46 -3.18
C SER A 82 -15.76 6.01 -3.40
N CYS A 83 -15.17 5.72 -4.56
CA CYS A 83 -14.57 4.42 -4.85
C CYS A 83 -13.46 4.09 -3.85
N TRP A 84 -12.54 5.03 -3.58
CA TRP A 84 -11.47 4.85 -2.62
C TRP A 84 -11.99 4.45 -1.23
N VAL A 85 -12.93 5.23 -0.68
CA VAL A 85 -13.52 4.94 0.65
C VAL A 85 -14.26 3.60 0.66
N THR A 86 -14.95 3.26 -0.43
CA THR A 86 -15.67 1.99 -0.57
C THR A 86 -14.71 0.80 -0.54
N PHE A 87 -13.65 0.83 -1.35
CA PHE A 87 -12.63 -0.22 -1.36
C PHE A 87 -11.87 -0.31 -0.05
N TYR A 88 -11.55 0.83 0.57
CA TYR A 88 -10.91 0.86 1.89
C TYR A 88 -11.78 0.18 2.95
N SER A 89 -13.07 0.53 3.00
CA SER A 89 -14.03 -0.06 3.97
C SER A 89 -14.25 -1.55 3.72
N PHE A 90 -14.31 -1.95 2.44
CA PHE A 90 -14.41 -3.36 2.05
C PHE A 90 -13.18 -4.16 2.49
N GLY A 91 -11.98 -3.63 2.24
CA GLY A 91 -10.72 -4.23 2.68
C GLY A 91 -10.63 -4.33 4.20
N PHE A 92 -11.06 -3.29 4.93
CA PHE A 92 -11.12 -3.31 6.39
C PHE A 92 -12.06 -4.41 6.90
N GLY A 93 -13.25 -4.55 6.32
CA GLY A 93 -14.20 -5.61 6.65
C GLY A 93 -13.61 -7.01 6.44
N ILE A 94 -13.03 -7.28 5.26
CA ILE A 94 -12.37 -8.55 4.96
C ILE A 94 -11.20 -8.80 5.92
N GLY A 95 -10.37 -7.79 6.16
CA GLY A 95 -9.21 -7.89 7.04
C GLY A 95 -9.59 -8.28 8.47
N MET A 96 -10.65 -7.69 9.01
CA MET A 96 -11.17 -8.07 10.33
C MET A 96 -11.64 -9.53 10.38
N VAL A 97 -12.45 -9.96 9.41
CA VAL A 97 -12.94 -11.35 9.35
C VAL A 97 -11.77 -12.33 9.19
N PHE A 98 -10.88 -12.08 8.23
CA PHE A 98 -9.72 -12.91 7.97
C PHE A 98 -8.79 -12.99 9.18
N SER A 99 -8.45 -11.85 9.79
CA SER A 99 -7.57 -11.81 10.97
C SER A 99 -8.14 -12.56 12.16
N GLY A 100 -9.44 -12.42 12.42
CA GLY A 100 -10.13 -13.13 13.49
C GLY A 100 -10.13 -14.65 13.27
N SER A 101 -10.45 -15.09 12.05
CA SER A 101 -10.43 -16.52 11.71
C SER A 101 -9.01 -17.11 11.80
N VAL A 102 -8.01 -16.46 11.20
CA VAL A 102 -6.62 -16.95 11.23
C VAL A 102 -6.08 -17.00 12.66
N ALA A 103 -6.38 -15.99 13.49
CA ALA A 103 -5.97 -15.96 14.89
C ALA A 103 -6.60 -17.10 15.70
N GLN A 104 -7.86 -17.46 15.42
CA GLN A 104 -8.52 -18.58 16.09
C GLN A 104 -7.92 -19.95 15.72
N TYR A 105 -7.58 -20.18 14.44
CA TYR A 105 -7.10 -21.49 13.99
C TYR A 105 -5.59 -21.71 14.12
N THR A 106 -4.80 -20.66 13.90
CA THR A 106 -3.33 -20.76 13.81
C THR A 106 -2.59 -19.99 14.90
N GLY A 107 -3.31 -19.17 15.67
CA GLY A 107 -2.74 -18.34 16.72
C GLY A 107 -2.17 -17.01 16.23
N TRP A 108 -1.90 -16.12 17.18
CA TRP A 108 -1.46 -14.74 16.94
C TRP A 108 -0.22 -14.59 16.05
N ALA A 109 0.77 -15.47 16.26
CA ALA A 109 2.05 -15.47 15.54
C ALA A 109 1.87 -15.63 14.02
N TRP A 110 1.02 -16.57 13.61
CA TRP A 110 0.73 -16.86 12.21
C TRP A 110 -0.15 -15.78 11.58
N THR A 111 -1.07 -15.18 12.36
CA THR A 111 -1.82 -14.00 11.91
C THR A 111 -0.87 -12.85 11.56
N MET A 112 0.04 -12.49 12.45
CA MET A 112 0.99 -11.40 12.18
C MET A 112 1.92 -11.70 10.99
N THR A 113 2.35 -12.95 10.85
CA THR A 113 3.22 -13.37 9.74
C THR A 113 2.47 -13.34 8.40
N SER A 114 1.20 -13.73 8.36
CA SER A 114 0.38 -13.67 7.15
C SER A 114 0.10 -12.22 6.72
N TYR A 115 -0.10 -11.30 7.66
CA TYR A 115 -0.18 -9.86 7.37
C TYR A 115 1.13 -9.31 6.81
N ALA A 116 2.28 -9.65 7.43
CA ALA A 116 3.58 -9.27 6.91
C ALA A 116 3.80 -9.81 5.48
N GLY A 117 3.43 -11.07 5.21
CA GLY A 117 3.48 -11.66 3.88
C GLY A 117 2.59 -10.93 2.86
N GLY A 118 1.38 -10.54 3.26
CA GLY A 118 0.48 -9.71 2.43
C GLY A 118 1.09 -8.37 2.07
N CYS A 119 1.73 -7.69 3.03
CA CYS A 119 2.45 -6.44 2.77
C CYS A 119 3.62 -6.64 1.79
N VAL A 120 4.39 -7.72 1.91
CA VAL A 120 5.48 -8.05 0.97
C VAL A 120 4.94 -8.30 -0.44
N LEU A 121 3.87 -9.10 -0.57
CA LEU A 121 3.23 -9.33 -1.86
C LEU A 121 2.77 -8.02 -2.51
N PHE A 122 2.18 -7.12 -1.71
CA PHE A 122 1.74 -5.83 -2.21
C PHE A 122 2.91 -4.94 -2.66
N ILE A 123 4.03 -4.92 -1.92
CA ILE A 123 5.27 -4.25 -2.35
C ILE A 123 5.72 -4.77 -3.72
N VAL A 124 5.74 -6.09 -3.91
CA VAL A 124 6.14 -6.71 -5.17
C VAL A 124 5.24 -6.26 -6.32
N ILE A 125 3.92 -6.31 -6.12
CA ILE A 125 2.94 -5.89 -7.13
C ILE A 125 3.14 -4.41 -7.51
N VAL A 126 3.23 -3.52 -6.52
CA VAL A 126 3.42 -2.07 -6.75
C VAL A 126 4.74 -1.80 -7.47
N SER A 127 5.80 -2.52 -7.09
CA SER A 127 7.11 -2.41 -7.73
C SER A 127 7.07 -2.84 -9.20
N ILE A 128 6.37 -3.94 -9.52
CA ILE A 128 6.19 -4.40 -10.91
C ILE A 128 5.44 -3.35 -11.73
N VAL A 129 4.36 -2.78 -11.20
CA VAL A 129 3.60 -1.71 -11.88
C VAL A 129 4.48 -0.50 -12.14
N LYS A 130 5.30 -0.09 -11.16
CA LYS A 130 6.22 1.06 -11.32
C LYS A 130 7.32 0.78 -12.36
N VAL A 131 7.91 -0.41 -12.35
CA VAL A 131 8.90 -0.82 -13.36
C VAL A 131 8.28 -0.80 -14.75
N ARG A 132 7.04 -1.31 -14.91
CA ARG A 132 6.32 -1.26 -16.18
C ARG A 132 6.07 0.18 -16.65
N GLU A 133 5.65 1.07 -15.76
CA GLU A 133 5.46 2.49 -16.08
C GLU A 133 6.76 3.14 -16.58
N ILE A 134 7.88 2.90 -15.87
CA ILE A 134 9.21 3.42 -16.26
C ILE A 134 9.64 2.87 -17.63
N LEU A 135 9.43 1.56 -17.88
CA LEU A 135 9.75 0.94 -19.16
C LEU A 135 8.91 1.51 -20.30
N LEU A 136 7.61 1.70 -20.10
CA LEU A 136 6.74 2.28 -21.13
C LEU A 136 7.11 3.74 -21.44
N LEU A 137 7.45 4.53 -20.42
CA LEU A 137 7.92 5.90 -20.62
C LEU A 137 9.31 5.93 -21.29
N GLY A 138 10.19 4.99 -20.96
CA GLY A 138 11.50 4.84 -21.60
C GLY A 138 11.42 4.42 -23.08
N VAL A 139 10.42 3.62 -23.45
CA VAL A 139 10.17 3.20 -24.84
C VAL A 139 9.42 4.25 -25.66
N CYS A 140 8.57 5.08 -25.04
CA CYS A 140 7.83 6.14 -25.73
C CYS A 140 8.61 7.47 -25.87
N LYS A 141 9.63 7.74 -25.04
CA LYS A 141 10.46 8.95 -25.16
C LYS A 141 11.23 9.12 -26.48
N PRO A 142 11.82 8.09 -27.12
CA PRO A 142 12.68 8.31 -28.28
C PRO A 142 11.96 8.79 -29.55
N LYS A 143 10.62 8.81 -29.57
CA LYS A 143 9.86 9.16 -30.79
C LYS A 143 9.44 10.64 -30.88
N TYR A 144 9.48 11.39 -29.77
CA TYR A 144 9.05 12.79 -29.76
C TYR A 144 10.19 13.77 -30.06
N GLU A 145 11.44 13.43 -29.73
CA GLU A 145 12.61 14.28 -30.04
C GLU A 145 12.99 14.26 -31.53
N THR A 146 12.67 13.20 -32.27
CA THR A 146 12.97 13.11 -33.71
C THR A 146 11.96 13.83 -34.61
N LEU A 147 10.77 14.16 -34.11
CA LEU A 147 9.71 14.83 -34.90
C LEU A 147 9.74 16.36 -34.80
N ASN A 148 10.44 16.93 -33.80
CA ASN A 148 10.61 18.38 -33.64
C ASN A 148 11.98 18.90 -34.12
N SER A 149 12.82 18.03 -34.69
CA SER A 149 14.13 18.40 -35.27
C SER A 149 14.17 18.33 -36.80
N SER A 150 13.01 18.25 -37.47
CA SER A 150 12.87 18.19 -38.94
C SER A 150 12.18 19.43 -39.48
#